data_AF-A0AAW0K2U0-F1
#
_entry.id   AF-A0AAW0K2U0-F1
#
_cell.length_a   1.000
_cell.length_b   1.000
_cell.length_c   1.000
_cell.angle_alpha   90.00
_cell.angle_beta   90.00
_cell.angle_gamma   90.00
#
_symmetry.space_group_name_H-M   'P 1'
#
loop_
_entity.id
_entity.type
_entity.pdbx_description
1 polymer ?
#
loop_
_entity_poly.entity_id
_entity_poly.type
_entity_poly.pdbx_seq_one_letter_code
_entity_poly.pdbx_strand_id
1 'polypeptide(L)'
;MEDRIESAIEMGKIPKELKDQHKGFLEWNSNVTKQDHQSIVQITIDGRDKKKVDIGGQRLPTLKVISNVQIRVSSDISNAPFILNLDCDIRESLTGKMHPKDYSGEWIIEAKNNTDKTVNELEEASKMGLIYGCPVENLLTGLAIQCRDWKSLYYNPESKAFLGVAPTTLDVALIQHKRWPEGLFQILFSKYCPFIYGHGKIKLGAQMGYYILLFWAPNVIPSTLLCDYSSSFLAPWHFLIPSADKACGIVEALSCGDTLKAWWNWQRMSVIRRTTSYFFGLIENIRRQLGLSKTKFAITAKVVTEDVSKRYEQEVMDFGSSTIMFTIIATLALLNLFSLIRGIKKIVQDLEFNALDQLIIQLILDLLLVMINIPMYQALFIRNDKGRKPSSILFKSIVLASLACLMPII
;
A
#
# COMPACT_ATOMS: atom_id res chain seq x y z
N MET A 1 -29.59 -12.37 8.48
CA MET A 1 -29.04 -11.98 7.16
C MET A 1 -27.63 -12.50 7.05
N GLU A 2 -26.80 -12.26 8.06
CA GLU A 2 -25.49 -12.85 8.28
C GLU A 2 -25.45 -14.36 8.02
N ASP A 3 -26.25 -15.16 8.74
CA ASP A 3 -26.30 -16.63 8.55
C ASP A 3 -26.58 -17.06 7.11
N ARG A 4 -27.39 -16.29 6.37
CA ARG A 4 -27.70 -16.57 4.95
C ARG A 4 -26.51 -16.28 4.04
N ILE A 5 -25.73 -15.25 4.36
CA ILE A 5 -24.51 -14.87 3.64
C ILE A 5 -23.43 -15.90 3.94
N GLU A 6 -23.22 -16.22 5.22
CA GLU A 6 -22.25 -17.23 5.66
C GLU A 6 -22.54 -18.59 5.04
N SER A 7 -23.79 -19.05 5.08
CA SER A 7 -24.20 -20.29 4.43
C SER A 7 -23.90 -20.30 2.93
N ALA A 8 -24.15 -19.19 2.21
CA ALA A 8 -23.83 -19.10 0.78
C ALA A 8 -22.31 -19.12 0.50
N ILE A 9 -21.51 -18.52 1.40
CA ILE A 9 -20.04 -18.54 1.34
C ILE A 9 -19.52 -19.97 1.59
N GLU A 10 -20.00 -20.64 2.63
CA GLU A 10 -19.63 -22.02 2.98
C GLU A 10 -19.97 -23.01 1.87
N MET A 11 -21.16 -22.87 1.27
CA MET A 11 -21.57 -23.71 0.14
C MET A 11 -20.82 -23.40 -1.16
N GLY A 12 -20.12 -22.26 -1.24
CA GLY A 12 -19.47 -21.77 -2.46
C GLY A 12 -20.43 -21.50 -3.62
N LYS A 13 -21.75 -21.48 -3.35
CA LYS A 13 -22.80 -21.32 -4.35
C LYS A 13 -24.06 -20.74 -3.70
N ILE A 14 -24.78 -19.95 -4.49
CA ILE A 14 -26.10 -19.45 -4.10
C ILE A 14 -27.12 -20.59 -4.17
N PRO A 15 -27.97 -20.78 -3.14
CA PRO A 15 -29.07 -21.76 -3.15
C PRO A 15 -29.94 -21.66 -4.40
N LYS A 16 -30.41 -22.80 -4.92
CA LYS A 16 -31.27 -22.85 -6.13
C LYS A 16 -32.52 -21.99 -5.98
N GLU A 17 -33.17 -22.06 -4.82
CA GLU A 17 -34.35 -21.26 -4.47
C GLU A 17 -34.13 -19.76 -4.67
N LEU A 18 -32.94 -19.25 -4.32
CA LEU A 18 -32.59 -17.84 -4.51
C LEU A 18 -32.20 -17.52 -5.95
N LYS A 19 -31.55 -18.46 -6.66
CA LYS A 19 -31.26 -18.29 -8.09
C LYS A 19 -32.53 -18.17 -8.91
N ASP A 20 -33.52 -19.01 -8.62
CA ASP A 20 -34.78 -19.06 -9.36
C ASP A 20 -35.65 -17.81 -9.13
N GLN A 21 -35.47 -17.12 -7.99
CA GLN A 21 -36.15 -15.86 -7.66
C GLN A 21 -35.57 -14.64 -8.38
N HIS A 22 -34.35 -14.72 -8.93
CA HIS A 22 -33.63 -13.58 -9.48
C HIS A 22 -33.20 -13.81 -10.93
N LYS A 23 -33.85 -13.10 -11.86
CA LYS A 23 -33.64 -13.24 -13.32
C LYS A 23 -32.17 -13.14 -13.77
N GLY A 24 -31.35 -12.33 -13.10
CA GLY A 24 -29.94 -12.11 -13.49
C GLY A 24 -29.03 -13.33 -13.34
N PHE A 25 -29.40 -14.35 -12.55
CA PHE A 25 -28.58 -15.57 -12.42
C PHE A 25 -28.75 -16.56 -13.58
N LEU A 26 -29.82 -16.44 -14.38
CA LEU A 26 -30.05 -17.30 -15.54
C LEU A 26 -29.03 -17.03 -16.67
N GLU A 27 -28.49 -15.82 -16.70
CA GLU A 27 -27.44 -15.40 -17.65
C GLU A 27 -26.08 -16.03 -17.30
N TRP A 28 -25.88 -16.48 -16.05
CA TRP A 28 -24.67 -17.16 -15.60
C TRP A 28 -24.81 -18.69 -15.72
N ASN A 29 -24.66 -19.20 -16.94
CA ASN A 29 -24.70 -20.63 -17.25
C ASN A 29 -23.29 -21.24 -17.41
N SER A 30 -23.21 -22.56 -17.62
CA SER A 30 -21.94 -23.30 -17.74
C SER A 30 -21.05 -22.87 -18.91
N ASN A 31 -21.61 -22.15 -19.88
CA ASN A 31 -20.88 -21.69 -21.07
C ASN A 31 -20.26 -20.30 -20.86
N VAL A 32 -20.62 -19.61 -19.77
CA VAL A 32 -20.08 -18.30 -19.42
C VAL A 32 -18.81 -18.48 -18.60
N THR A 33 -17.73 -17.80 -19.00
CA THR A 33 -16.45 -17.85 -18.29
C THR A 33 -16.09 -16.47 -17.75
N LYS A 34 -15.13 -16.41 -16.82
CA LYS A 34 -14.60 -15.13 -16.31
C LYS A 34 -14.04 -14.22 -17.41
N GLN A 35 -13.59 -14.79 -18.52
CA GLN A 35 -12.97 -14.08 -19.64
C GLN A 35 -13.95 -13.78 -20.77
N ASP A 36 -15.08 -14.49 -20.80
CA ASP A 36 -16.08 -14.44 -21.86
C ASP A 36 -17.48 -14.44 -21.23
N HIS A 37 -17.95 -13.24 -20.93
CA HIS A 37 -19.28 -12.97 -20.42
C HIS A 37 -19.78 -11.62 -20.94
N GLN A 38 -21.10 -11.51 -21.13
CA GLN A 38 -21.71 -10.23 -21.48
C GLN A 38 -21.67 -9.26 -20.29
N SER A 39 -21.70 -7.96 -20.58
CA SER A 39 -21.79 -6.94 -19.53
C SER A 39 -23.23 -6.85 -19.02
N ILE A 40 -23.41 -6.99 -17.71
CA ILE A 40 -24.71 -6.99 -17.03
C ILE A 40 -24.87 -5.67 -16.27
N VAL A 41 -26.02 -5.02 -16.47
CA VAL A 41 -26.44 -3.85 -15.70
C VAL A 41 -27.78 -4.18 -15.05
N GLN A 42 -27.79 -4.27 -13.72
CA GLN A 42 -28.98 -4.57 -12.95
C GLN A 42 -29.30 -3.43 -11.98
N ILE A 43 -30.53 -2.92 -12.02
CA ILE A 43 -31.06 -1.98 -11.03
C ILE A 43 -31.75 -2.80 -9.94
N THR A 44 -31.17 -2.85 -8.75
CA THR A 44 -31.68 -3.65 -7.62
C THR A 44 -32.70 -2.85 -6.80
N ILE A 45 -32.46 -1.55 -6.65
CA ILE A 45 -33.40 -0.60 -6.06
C ILE A 45 -33.52 0.56 -7.05
N ASP A 46 -34.73 0.83 -7.55
CA ASP A 46 -34.99 2.02 -8.35
C ASP A 46 -35.63 3.10 -7.47
N GLY A 47 -34.86 4.13 -7.12
CA GLY A 47 -35.34 5.25 -6.32
C GLY A 47 -36.39 6.13 -7.02
N ARG A 48 -36.60 5.92 -8.33
CA ARG A 48 -37.71 6.55 -9.08
C ARG A 48 -39.03 5.83 -8.85
N ASP A 49 -39.01 4.56 -8.43
CA ASP A 49 -40.21 3.81 -8.10
C ASP A 49 -40.74 4.26 -6.73
N LYS A 50 -41.93 4.85 -6.73
CA LYS A 50 -42.61 5.34 -5.51
C LYS A 50 -42.95 4.22 -4.52
N LYS A 51 -42.91 2.94 -4.93
CA LYS A 51 -43.14 1.78 -4.07
C LYS A 51 -41.87 1.30 -3.36
N LYS A 52 -40.68 1.74 -3.76
CA LYS A 52 -39.40 1.38 -3.14
C LYS A 52 -39.08 2.33 -1.99
N VAL A 53 -39.76 2.09 -0.88
CA VAL A 53 -39.62 2.86 0.36
C VAL A 53 -39.07 1.98 1.49
N ASP A 54 -38.45 2.61 2.48
CA ASP A 54 -38.05 1.97 3.72
C ASP A 54 -39.27 1.68 4.63
N ILE A 55 -39.01 1.08 5.79
CA ILE A 55 -40.05 0.75 6.79
C ILE A 55 -40.79 2.02 7.27
N GLY A 56 -40.13 3.18 7.23
CA GLY A 56 -40.71 4.48 7.59
C GLY A 56 -41.41 5.20 6.43
N GLY A 57 -41.52 4.58 5.25
CA GLY A 57 -42.14 5.17 4.07
C GLY A 57 -41.26 6.17 3.30
N GLN A 58 -39.97 6.31 3.64
CA GLN A 58 -39.03 7.17 2.92
C GLN A 58 -38.45 6.46 1.70
N ARG A 59 -38.21 7.19 0.62
CA ARG A 59 -37.68 6.62 -0.62
C ARG A 59 -36.23 6.17 -0.44
N LEU A 60 -35.92 4.98 -0.96
CA LEU A 60 -34.56 4.44 -0.96
C LEU A 60 -33.75 4.99 -2.15
N PRO A 61 -32.43 5.16 -1.99
CA PRO A 61 -31.55 5.55 -3.09
C PRO A 61 -31.49 4.46 -4.17
N THR A 62 -31.28 4.89 -5.41
CA THR A 62 -31.13 3.95 -6.53
C THR A 62 -29.83 3.16 -6.37
N LEU A 63 -29.94 1.83 -6.24
CA LEU A 63 -28.81 0.91 -6.15
C LEU A 63 -28.69 0.10 -7.44
N LYS A 64 -27.48 0.07 -8.00
CA LYS A 64 -27.18 -0.63 -9.25
C LYS A 64 -25.97 -1.53 -9.10
N VAL A 65 -26.03 -2.68 -9.74
CA VAL A 65 -24.92 -3.61 -9.91
C VAL A 65 -24.53 -3.60 -11.38
N ILE A 66 -23.26 -3.29 -11.64
CA ILE A 66 -22.73 -3.12 -13.00
C ILE A 66 -21.49 -3.99 -13.12
N SER A 67 -21.47 -4.92 -14.09
CA SER A 67 -20.27 -5.63 -14.47
C SER A 67 -19.64 -4.93 -15.69
N ASN A 68 -18.72 -3.99 -15.43
CA ASN A 68 -17.89 -3.18 -16.35
C ASN A 68 -18.29 -1.70 -16.53
N VAL A 69 -17.28 -0.82 -16.55
CA VAL A 69 -17.33 0.61 -16.94
C VAL A 69 -18.39 1.46 -16.20
N GLN A 70 -18.13 1.76 -14.92
CA GLN A 70 -19.07 2.50 -14.05
C GLN A 70 -19.33 3.96 -14.47
N ILE A 71 -18.31 4.71 -14.90
CA ILE A 71 -18.44 6.16 -15.14
C ILE A 71 -19.39 6.46 -16.32
N ARG A 72 -19.27 5.73 -17.43
CA ARG A 72 -20.12 5.93 -18.61
C ARG A 72 -21.56 5.50 -18.34
N VAL A 73 -21.74 4.37 -17.64
CA VAL A 73 -23.09 3.93 -17.24
C VAL A 73 -23.72 4.93 -16.27
N SER A 74 -22.93 5.59 -15.43
CA SER A 74 -23.43 6.65 -14.54
C SER A 74 -23.88 7.90 -15.30
N SER A 75 -23.15 8.33 -16.36
CA SER A 75 -23.53 9.50 -17.16
C SER A 75 -24.88 9.30 -17.84
N ASP A 76 -25.14 8.11 -18.36
CA ASP A 76 -26.36 7.85 -19.13
C ASP A 76 -27.60 7.72 -18.25
N ILE A 77 -27.43 7.27 -17.00
CA ILE A 77 -28.58 6.98 -16.14
C ILE A 77 -28.89 8.12 -15.17
N SER A 78 -27.87 8.68 -14.50
CA SER A 78 -28.06 9.70 -13.47
C SER A 78 -27.40 11.03 -13.81
N ASN A 79 -26.38 11.02 -14.66
CA ASN A 79 -25.58 12.18 -15.02
C ASN A 79 -25.19 13.05 -13.82
N ALA A 80 -24.79 12.41 -12.72
CA ALA A 80 -24.45 13.12 -11.49
C ALA A 80 -23.18 13.96 -11.72
N PRO A 81 -23.18 15.25 -11.34
CA PRO A 81 -22.02 16.13 -11.54
C PRO A 81 -20.82 15.76 -10.67
N PHE A 82 -21.04 14.95 -9.62
CA PHE A 82 -20.02 14.49 -8.70
C PHE A 82 -20.00 12.97 -8.61
N ILE A 83 -18.81 12.40 -8.59
CA ILE A 83 -18.59 10.96 -8.44
C ILE A 83 -17.75 10.74 -7.19
N LEU A 84 -18.32 10.01 -6.23
CA LEU A 84 -17.59 9.49 -5.08
C LEU A 84 -17.14 8.07 -5.39
N ASN A 85 -15.83 7.83 -5.37
CA ASN A 85 -15.24 6.52 -5.58
C ASN A 85 -14.81 5.91 -4.23
N LEU A 86 -15.19 4.66 -3.97
CA LEU A 86 -14.91 3.94 -2.73
C LEU A 86 -14.48 2.51 -3.03
N ASP A 87 -13.53 2.00 -2.24
CA ASP A 87 -13.12 0.60 -2.26
C ASP A 87 -14.01 -0.25 -1.33
N CYS A 88 -14.12 -1.56 -1.59
CA CYS A 88 -14.99 -2.46 -0.82
C CYS A 88 -14.63 -2.59 0.66
N ASP A 89 -13.39 -2.26 1.04
CA ASP A 89 -12.91 -2.29 2.42
C ASP A 89 -13.11 -0.96 3.15
N ILE A 90 -13.64 0.06 2.47
CA ILE A 90 -13.97 1.38 3.04
C ILE A 90 -15.45 1.44 3.36
N ARG A 91 -15.77 1.82 4.60
CA ARG A 91 -17.12 2.15 5.04
C ARG A 91 -17.22 3.64 5.39
N GLU A 92 -18.31 4.26 4.98
CA GLU A 92 -18.68 5.59 5.45
C GLU A 92 -19.01 5.54 6.95
N SER A 93 -18.33 6.37 7.73
CA SER A 93 -18.55 6.48 9.18
C SER A 93 -19.44 7.66 9.56
N LEU A 94 -19.71 8.57 8.62
CA LEU A 94 -20.59 9.71 8.85
C LEU A 94 -22.01 9.37 8.42
N THR A 95 -22.91 9.29 9.39
CA THR A 95 -24.35 9.36 9.15
C THR A 95 -24.72 10.80 8.77
N GLY A 96 -25.32 10.93 7.58
CA GLY A 96 -25.80 12.16 6.93
C GLY A 96 -25.88 13.45 7.76
N LYS A 97 -25.01 14.41 7.39
CA LYS A 97 -25.17 15.88 7.32
C LYS A 97 -23.83 16.56 7.65
N MET A 98 -22.96 16.71 6.64
CA MET A 98 -21.91 17.72 6.69
C MET A 98 -22.13 18.69 5.52
N HIS A 99 -22.72 19.84 5.82
CA HIS A 99 -22.50 21.03 5.02
C HIS A 99 -21.28 21.75 5.62
N PRO A 100 -20.21 22.00 4.85
CA PRO A 100 -19.16 22.90 5.31
C PRO A 100 -19.79 24.29 5.52
N LYS A 101 -19.67 24.83 6.74
CA LYS A 101 -20.19 26.17 7.09
C LYS A 101 -19.37 27.31 6.46
N ASP A 102 -18.18 27.02 5.94
CA ASP A 102 -17.18 28.05 5.62
C ASP A 102 -16.88 28.23 4.12
N TYR A 103 -17.76 27.77 3.22
CA TYR A 103 -17.55 27.96 1.77
C TYR A 103 -18.81 28.44 1.05
N SER A 104 -18.83 29.75 0.75
CA SER A 104 -19.83 30.41 -0.11
C SER A 104 -19.26 30.64 -1.52
N GLY A 105 -18.85 29.59 -2.22
CA GLY A 105 -18.56 29.69 -3.65
C GLY A 105 -19.87 29.72 -4.45
N GLU A 106 -20.00 30.64 -5.40
CA GLU A 106 -21.06 30.57 -6.41
C GLU A 106 -20.83 29.35 -7.31
N TRP A 107 -21.81 28.45 -7.33
CA TRP A 107 -21.75 27.21 -8.11
C TRP A 107 -22.49 27.39 -9.43
N ILE A 108 -21.77 27.59 -10.52
CA ILE A 108 -22.35 27.54 -11.87
C ILE A 108 -22.48 26.07 -12.27
N ILE A 109 -23.71 25.55 -12.24
CA ILE A 109 -24.05 24.20 -12.71
C ILE A 109 -24.64 24.34 -14.10
N GLU A 110 -23.82 24.28 -15.14
CA GLU A 110 -24.29 24.04 -16.52
C GLU A 110 -24.07 22.57 -16.87
N ALA A 111 -25.13 21.77 -16.77
CA ALA A 111 -25.15 20.41 -17.32
C ALA A 111 -25.57 20.48 -18.80
N LYS A 112 -24.60 20.39 -19.73
CA LYS A 112 -24.88 20.15 -21.15
C LYS A 112 -24.96 18.66 -21.44
N ASN A 113 -26.14 18.18 -21.78
CA ASN A 113 -26.33 16.85 -22.39
C ASN A 113 -25.93 16.94 -23.86
N ASN A 114 -24.77 16.39 -24.23
CA ASN A 114 -24.38 16.20 -25.63
C ASN A 114 -24.45 14.71 -25.98
N THR A 115 -25.56 14.29 -26.57
CA THR A 115 -25.77 12.98 -27.18
C THR A 115 -25.54 13.11 -28.68
N ASP A 116 -24.30 12.89 -29.10
CA ASP A 116 -23.89 12.35 -30.40
C ASP A 116 -22.37 12.54 -30.50
N LYS A 117 -21.61 11.48 -30.22
CA LYS A 117 -20.16 11.47 -30.40
C LYS A 117 -19.72 10.26 -31.18
N THR A 118 -18.87 10.50 -32.17
CA THR A 118 -18.31 9.51 -33.10
C THR A 118 -17.27 8.60 -32.41
N VAL A 119 -17.00 7.42 -32.98
CA VAL A 119 -16.00 6.44 -32.46
C VAL A 119 -14.60 7.06 -32.25
N ASN A 120 -14.18 7.98 -33.12
CA ASN A 120 -12.91 8.70 -32.94
C ASN A 120 -12.93 9.69 -31.76
N GLU A 121 -14.06 10.36 -31.52
CA GLU A 121 -14.24 11.21 -30.33
C GLU A 121 -14.35 10.36 -29.04
N LEU A 122 -14.82 9.12 -29.15
CA LEU A 122 -14.85 8.13 -28.07
C LEU A 122 -13.44 7.58 -27.75
N GLU A 123 -12.57 7.40 -28.75
CA GLU A 123 -11.15 7.09 -28.55
C GLU A 123 -10.39 8.27 -27.94
N GLU A 124 -10.70 9.52 -28.32
CA GLU A 124 -10.15 10.70 -27.64
C GLU A 124 -10.68 10.85 -26.21
N ALA A 125 -11.95 10.50 -25.95
CA ALA A 125 -12.50 10.42 -24.59
C ALA A 125 -11.87 9.27 -23.76
N SER A 126 -11.30 8.24 -24.40
CA SER A 126 -10.49 7.24 -23.69
C SER A 126 -9.20 7.83 -23.09
N LYS A 127 -8.73 8.99 -23.61
CA LYS A 127 -7.67 9.81 -23.00
C LYS A 127 -8.17 10.65 -21.81
N MET A 128 -9.47 10.61 -21.49
CA MET A 128 -10.18 11.44 -20.49
C MET A 128 -10.78 10.64 -19.32
N GLY A 129 -10.17 9.50 -18.97
CA GLY A 129 -10.56 8.66 -17.83
C GLY A 129 -9.38 8.16 -17.01
N LEU A 130 -9.58 7.06 -16.29
CA LEU A 130 -8.52 6.37 -15.55
C LEU A 130 -7.42 5.92 -16.53
N ILE A 131 -6.17 6.28 -16.23
CA ILE A 131 -5.03 5.94 -17.08
C ILE A 131 -4.55 4.53 -16.75
N TYR A 132 -4.92 3.57 -17.59
CA TYR A 132 -4.55 2.16 -17.44
C TYR A 132 -3.09 1.87 -17.80
N GLY A 133 -2.64 0.68 -17.40
CA GLY A 133 -1.32 0.14 -17.77
C GLY A 133 -0.21 0.40 -16.75
N CYS A 134 -0.54 0.95 -15.58
CA CYS A 134 0.37 1.12 -14.46
C CYS A 134 -0.27 0.63 -13.15
N PRO A 135 0.45 -0.12 -12.28
CA PRO A 135 -0.06 -0.54 -10.97
C PRO A 135 -0.50 0.61 -10.04
N VAL A 136 -0.04 1.84 -10.31
CA VAL A 136 -0.41 3.06 -9.57
C VAL A 136 -1.14 4.05 -10.50
N GLU A 137 -2.09 3.52 -11.27
CA GLU A 137 -2.96 4.29 -12.19
C GLU A 137 -3.67 5.47 -11.52
N ASN A 138 -3.96 5.38 -10.22
CA ASN A 138 -4.53 6.46 -9.42
C ASN A 138 -3.61 7.69 -9.37
N LEU A 139 -2.32 7.50 -9.07
CA LEU A 139 -1.33 8.58 -9.04
C LEU A 139 -1.15 9.19 -10.43
N LEU A 140 -1.06 8.33 -11.45
CA LEU A 140 -0.88 8.74 -12.83
C LEU A 140 -2.05 9.58 -13.35
N THR A 141 -3.28 9.13 -13.05
CA THR A 141 -4.52 9.84 -13.40
C THR A 141 -4.59 11.18 -12.66
N GLY A 142 -4.25 11.21 -11.37
CA GLY A 142 -4.18 12.45 -10.59
C GLY A 142 -3.20 13.47 -11.17
N LEU A 143 -1.99 13.03 -11.54
CA LEU A 143 -1.00 13.88 -12.21
C LEU A 143 -1.55 14.43 -13.53
N ALA A 144 -2.18 13.58 -14.35
CA ALA A 144 -2.75 13.99 -15.63
C ALA A 144 -3.90 15.00 -15.49
N ILE A 145 -4.71 14.88 -14.44
CA ILE A 145 -5.77 15.85 -14.10
C ILE A 145 -5.15 17.18 -13.69
N GLN A 146 -4.16 17.17 -12.79
CA GLN A 146 -3.50 18.40 -12.35
C GLN A 146 -2.75 19.13 -13.48
N CYS A 147 -2.14 18.38 -14.42
CA CYS A 147 -1.52 18.96 -15.61
C CYS A 147 -2.51 19.59 -16.60
N ARG A 148 -3.82 19.48 -16.36
CA ARG A 148 -4.90 20.17 -17.08
C ARG A 148 -5.52 21.29 -16.23
N ASP A 149 -4.72 21.90 -15.36
CA ASP A 149 -5.07 23.04 -14.50
C ASP A 149 -6.14 22.78 -13.42
N TRP A 150 -6.50 21.52 -13.18
CA TRP A 150 -7.38 21.16 -12.07
C TRP A 150 -6.65 21.25 -10.73
N LYS A 151 -7.35 21.80 -9.74
CA LYS A 151 -6.85 21.93 -8.36
C LYS A 151 -7.52 20.88 -7.47
N SER A 152 -6.70 20.12 -6.74
CA SER A 152 -7.17 19.19 -5.71
C SER A 152 -7.32 19.90 -4.36
N LEU A 153 -8.35 19.53 -3.59
CA LEU A 153 -8.53 19.97 -2.21
C LEU A 153 -8.28 18.79 -1.27
N TYR A 154 -7.50 19.02 -0.22
CA TYR A 154 -7.37 18.10 0.90
C TYR A 154 -8.20 18.63 2.07
N TYR A 155 -9.09 17.78 2.60
CA TYR A 155 -9.95 18.10 3.72
C TYR A 155 -9.86 17.00 4.78
N ASN A 156 -9.53 17.38 6.01
CA ASN A 156 -9.40 16.46 7.14
C ASN A 156 -10.38 16.88 8.25
N PRO A 157 -11.62 16.38 8.22
CA PRO A 157 -12.60 16.68 9.26
C PRO A 157 -12.19 16.08 10.62
N GLU A 158 -12.64 16.70 11.72
CA GLU A 158 -12.41 16.19 13.08
C GLU A 158 -12.92 14.75 13.25
N SER A 159 -14.11 14.48 12.72
CA SER A 159 -14.68 13.13 12.66
C SER A 159 -14.18 12.42 11.41
N LYS A 160 -13.66 11.19 11.56
CA LYS A 160 -13.24 10.38 10.42
C LYS A 160 -14.42 10.15 9.49
N ALA A 161 -14.27 10.52 8.22
CA ALA A 161 -15.31 10.39 7.20
C ALA A 161 -15.41 8.98 6.61
N PHE A 162 -14.27 8.30 6.53
CA PHE A 162 -14.11 6.99 5.93
C PHE A 162 -13.26 6.11 6.86
N LEU A 163 -13.71 4.87 7.07
CA LEU A 163 -12.98 3.86 7.83
C LEU A 163 -12.69 2.67 6.93
N GLY A 164 -11.40 2.31 6.82
CA GLY A 164 -10.93 1.22 5.97
C GLY A 164 -10.38 0.04 6.77
N VAL A 165 -10.39 -1.16 6.17
CA VAL A 165 -9.71 -2.33 6.75
C VAL A 165 -8.24 -2.38 6.34
N ALA A 166 -7.34 -2.19 7.29
CA ALA A 166 -5.90 -2.29 7.07
C ALA A 166 -5.41 -3.76 7.05
N PRO A 167 -4.30 -4.07 6.37
CA PRO A 167 -3.64 -5.37 6.51
C PRO A 167 -3.22 -5.62 7.97
N THR A 168 -3.59 -6.78 8.51
CA THR A 168 -3.27 -7.16 9.91
C THR A 168 -1.98 -7.98 10.05
N THR A 169 -1.40 -8.46 8.94
CA THR A 169 -0.12 -9.18 8.91
C THR A 169 0.90 -8.47 8.03
N LEU A 170 2.18 -8.62 8.40
CA LEU A 170 3.28 -7.97 7.70
C LEU A 170 3.45 -8.44 6.26
N ASP A 171 3.30 -9.75 5.98
CA ASP A 171 3.48 -10.28 4.63
C ASP A 171 2.46 -9.71 3.63
N VAL A 172 1.19 -9.60 4.03
CA VAL A 172 0.13 -8.97 3.24
C VAL A 172 0.44 -7.49 3.01
N ALA A 173 0.87 -6.78 4.06
CA ALA A 173 1.29 -5.38 3.94
C ALA A 173 2.48 -5.21 2.99
N LEU A 174 3.48 -6.10 3.04
CA LEU A 174 4.66 -6.05 2.19
C LEU A 174 4.38 -6.39 0.73
N ILE A 175 3.45 -7.32 0.46
CA ILE A 175 2.99 -7.60 -0.91
C ILE A 175 2.27 -6.38 -1.48
N GLN A 176 1.40 -5.73 -0.70
CA GLN A 176 0.75 -4.49 -1.10
C GLN A 176 1.79 -3.39 -1.38
N HIS A 177 2.73 -3.19 -0.46
CA HIS A 177 3.81 -2.21 -0.61
C HIS A 177 4.82 -2.55 -1.70
N LYS A 178 4.88 -3.78 -2.22
CA LYS A 178 5.71 -4.12 -3.39
C LYS A 178 5.12 -3.53 -4.68
N ARG A 179 3.78 -3.45 -4.78
CA ARG A 179 3.09 -2.96 -5.99
C ARG A 179 3.34 -1.47 -6.24
N TRP A 180 3.44 -0.67 -5.18
CA TRP A 180 3.59 0.78 -5.32
C TRP A 180 4.94 1.18 -5.94
N PRO A 181 6.11 0.76 -5.41
CA PRO A 181 7.40 1.02 -6.03
C PRO A 181 7.50 0.45 -7.45
N GLU A 182 6.79 -0.64 -7.74
CA GLU A 182 6.70 -1.18 -9.10
C GLU A 182 6.11 -0.13 -10.06
N GLY A 183 4.91 0.37 -9.77
CA GLY A 183 4.26 1.37 -10.61
C GLY A 183 4.94 2.74 -10.56
N LEU A 184 5.45 3.17 -9.40
CA LEU A 184 6.17 4.43 -9.24
C LEU A 184 7.45 4.46 -10.09
N PHE A 185 8.22 3.38 -10.10
CA PHE A 185 9.41 3.30 -10.94
C PHE A 185 9.07 3.23 -12.44
N GLN A 186 7.93 2.62 -12.82
CA GLN A 186 7.44 2.71 -14.20
C GLN A 186 7.20 4.15 -14.63
N ILE A 187 6.55 4.95 -13.76
CA ILE A 187 6.26 6.36 -14.05
C ILE A 187 7.56 7.15 -14.25
N LEU A 188 8.57 6.90 -13.39
CA LEU A 188 9.87 7.59 -13.44
C LEU A 188 10.55 7.51 -14.81
N PHE A 189 10.48 6.36 -15.49
CA PHE A 189 11.08 6.12 -16.81
C PHE A 189 10.08 6.21 -17.97
N SER A 190 8.89 6.74 -17.72
CA SER A 190 7.86 6.92 -18.76
C SER A 190 7.76 8.37 -19.20
N LYS A 191 7.00 8.61 -20.28
CA LYS A 191 6.58 9.96 -20.70
C LYS A 191 5.80 10.73 -19.62
N TYR A 192 5.32 10.05 -18.59
CA TYR A 192 4.55 10.62 -17.48
C TYR A 192 5.42 10.99 -16.27
N CYS A 193 6.75 10.98 -16.39
CA CYS A 193 7.63 11.52 -15.37
C CYS A 193 7.20 12.97 -15.03
N PRO A 194 6.95 13.33 -13.74
CA PRO A 194 6.42 14.63 -13.35
C PRO A 194 7.25 15.83 -13.84
N PHE A 195 8.58 15.69 -13.87
CA PHE A 195 9.47 16.74 -14.38
C PHE A 195 9.47 16.89 -15.91
N ILE A 196 8.97 15.89 -16.65
CA ILE A 196 8.82 15.94 -18.10
C ILE A 196 7.38 16.34 -18.43
N TYR A 197 6.42 15.57 -17.94
CA TYR A 197 5.00 15.71 -18.27
C TYR A 197 4.35 16.93 -17.63
N GLY A 198 4.74 17.25 -16.40
CA GLY A 198 4.22 18.36 -15.59
C GLY A 198 5.02 19.65 -15.74
N HIS A 199 6.12 19.65 -16.49
CA HIS A 199 6.92 20.84 -16.73
C HIS A 199 6.07 21.95 -17.37
N GLY A 200 6.10 23.14 -16.78
CA GLY A 200 5.30 24.28 -17.23
C GLY A 200 3.78 24.16 -16.99
N LYS A 201 3.28 23.02 -16.51
CA LYS A 201 1.83 22.78 -16.26
C LYS A 201 1.47 22.77 -14.79
N ILE A 202 2.36 22.26 -13.95
CA ILE A 202 2.19 22.26 -12.49
C ILE A 202 3.36 22.96 -11.81
N LYS A 203 3.11 23.54 -10.63
CA LYS A 203 4.14 24.25 -9.85
C LYS A 203 5.30 23.31 -9.49
N LEU A 204 6.52 23.85 -9.41
CA LEU A 204 7.73 23.10 -9.09
C LEU A 204 7.59 22.30 -7.77
N GLY A 205 7.00 22.91 -6.73
CA GLY A 205 6.77 22.21 -5.46
C GLY A 205 5.87 20.97 -5.59
N ALA A 206 4.86 21.01 -6.46
CA ALA A 206 4.03 19.84 -6.75
C ALA A 206 4.83 18.77 -7.52
N GLN A 207 5.65 19.18 -8.50
CA GLN A 207 6.55 18.27 -9.22
C GLN A 207 7.50 17.55 -8.25
N MET A 208 8.10 18.28 -7.30
CA MET A 208 8.95 17.72 -6.26
C MET A 208 8.18 16.74 -5.35
N GLY A 209 6.96 17.08 -4.96
CA GLY A 209 6.09 16.19 -4.17
C GLY A 209 5.82 14.86 -4.86
N TYR A 210 5.46 14.87 -6.15
CA TYR A 210 5.34 13.63 -6.93
C TYR A 210 6.66 12.88 -7.02
N TYR A 211 7.77 13.58 -7.22
CA TYR A 211 9.08 12.98 -7.40
C TYR A 211 9.58 12.22 -6.16
N ILE A 212 9.29 12.72 -4.95
CA ILE A 212 9.61 12.04 -3.69
C ILE A 212 8.99 10.63 -3.66
N LEU A 213 7.78 10.45 -4.19
CA LEU A 213 7.14 9.15 -4.28
C LEU A 213 7.86 8.23 -5.27
N LEU A 214 8.32 8.75 -6.40
CA LEU A 214 8.97 7.95 -7.45
C LEU A 214 10.30 7.33 -6.99
N PHE A 215 10.96 7.93 -5.99
CA PHE A 215 12.26 7.48 -5.50
C PHE A 215 12.22 6.31 -4.51
N TRP A 216 11.04 5.77 -4.19
CA TRP A 216 10.95 4.66 -3.23
C TRP A 216 11.74 3.41 -3.63
N ALA A 217 11.69 2.98 -4.89
CA ALA A 217 12.51 1.86 -5.38
C ALA A 217 14.01 2.20 -5.56
N PRO A 218 14.39 3.32 -6.23
CA PRO A 218 15.79 3.71 -6.39
C PRO A 218 16.55 3.88 -5.07
N ASN A 219 15.88 4.30 -4.00
CA ASN A 219 16.49 4.46 -2.66
C ASN A 219 17.13 3.18 -2.10
N VAL A 220 16.86 2.01 -2.70
CA VAL A 220 17.53 0.75 -2.34
C VAL A 220 18.96 0.67 -2.90
N ILE A 221 19.25 1.33 -4.02
CA ILE A 221 20.53 1.20 -4.76
C ILE A 221 21.73 1.76 -4.00
N PRO A 222 21.70 2.98 -3.43
CA PRO A 222 22.81 3.48 -2.62
C PRO A 222 23.12 2.57 -1.43
N SER A 223 22.08 1.94 -0.87
CA SER A 223 22.20 1.03 0.27
C SER A 223 22.90 -0.29 -0.09
N THR A 224 22.83 -0.72 -1.35
CA THR A 224 23.46 -1.96 -1.85
C THR A 224 24.85 -1.73 -2.45
N LEU A 225 25.08 -0.59 -3.11
CA LEU A 225 26.37 -0.28 -3.76
C LEU A 225 27.46 0.17 -2.78
N LEU A 226 27.07 0.79 -1.66
CA LEU A 226 28.01 1.18 -0.61
C LEU A 226 28.46 -0.02 0.25
N CYS A 227 27.85 -1.20 0.09
CA CYS A 227 28.35 -2.44 0.68
C CYS A 227 29.76 -2.80 0.21
N ASP A 228 30.12 -2.46 -1.03
CA ASP A 228 31.42 -2.80 -1.63
C ASP A 228 32.53 -1.83 -1.25
N TYR A 229 32.21 -0.59 -0.83
CA TYR A 229 33.21 0.47 -0.64
C TYR A 229 33.57 0.77 0.81
N SER A 230 32.76 0.37 1.81
CA SER A 230 33.13 0.54 3.22
C SER A 230 33.84 -0.71 3.73
N SER A 231 35.17 -0.66 3.76
CA SER A 231 36.08 -1.60 4.43
C SER A 231 35.88 -1.71 5.96
N SER A 232 34.83 -1.09 6.51
CA SER A 232 34.44 -1.18 7.90
C SER A 232 33.34 -2.21 8.05
N PHE A 233 33.66 -3.30 8.73
CA PHE A 233 32.83 -4.43 9.12
C PHE A 233 31.50 -4.05 9.85
N LEU A 234 31.28 -2.76 10.12
CA LEU A 234 30.13 -2.16 10.80
C LEU A 234 29.24 -1.46 9.75
N ALA A 235 28.43 -2.29 9.10
CA ALA A 235 27.19 -2.02 8.35
C ALA A 235 27.19 -0.96 7.21
N PRO A 236 26.91 -1.39 5.96
CA PRO A 236 26.38 -0.55 4.86
C PRO A 236 25.05 0.15 5.22
N TRP A 237 24.42 -0.30 6.31
CA TRP A 237 23.11 0.09 6.80
C TRP A 237 23.12 1.40 7.61
N HIS A 238 24.29 1.89 8.03
CA HIS A 238 24.44 3.20 8.67
C HIS A 238 23.93 4.35 7.79
N PHE A 239 23.99 4.21 6.46
CA PHE A 239 23.50 5.19 5.49
C PHE A 239 21.99 5.15 5.22
N LEU A 240 21.28 4.11 5.69
CA LEU A 240 19.81 4.07 5.62
C LEU A 240 19.14 4.98 6.66
N ILE A 241 19.93 5.46 7.62
CA ILE A 241 19.54 6.41 8.64
C ILE A 241 20.35 7.69 8.41
N PRO A 242 19.86 8.68 7.64
CA PRO A 242 20.38 10.02 7.79
C PRO A 242 20.00 10.47 9.20
N SER A 243 20.94 10.40 10.15
CA SER A 243 20.72 10.68 11.58
C SER A 243 20.13 12.07 11.81
N ALA A 244 20.49 13.05 10.98
CA ALA A 244 19.93 14.40 11.00
C ALA A 244 18.45 14.47 10.55
N ASP A 245 18.06 13.70 9.54
CA ASP A 245 16.67 13.61 9.03
C ASP A 245 15.74 13.00 10.09
N LYS A 246 16.24 12.05 10.89
CA LYS A 246 15.47 11.40 11.95
C LYS A 246 15.23 12.28 13.16
N ALA A 247 16.21 13.08 13.57
CA ALA A 247 16.06 14.00 14.70
C ALA A 247 15.03 15.10 14.40
N CYS A 248 15.10 15.70 13.20
CA CYS A 248 14.10 16.66 12.73
C CYS A 248 12.72 16.01 12.57
N GLY A 249 12.68 14.77 12.07
CA GLY A 249 11.45 14.01 11.89
C GLY A 249 10.71 13.66 13.19
N ILE A 250 11.39 13.60 14.35
CA ILE A 250 10.70 13.46 15.64
C ILE A 250 9.92 14.73 15.97
N VAL A 251 10.56 15.89 15.84
CA VAL A 251 9.94 17.19 16.12
C VAL A 251 8.75 17.42 15.20
N GLU A 252 8.89 17.11 13.92
CA GLU A 252 7.82 17.20 12.94
C GLU A 252 6.65 16.26 13.27
N ALA A 253 6.93 14.98 13.57
CA ALA A 253 5.90 14.02 13.93
C ALA A 253 5.10 14.48 15.16
N LEU A 254 5.79 14.91 16.22
CA LEU A 254 5.14 15.43 17.42
C LEU A 254 4.33 16.71 17.13
N SER A 255 4.84 17.61 16.28
CA SER A 255 4.13 18.83 15.87
C SER A 255 2.85 18.52 15.07
N CYS A 256 2.84 17.41 14.34
CA CYS A 256 1.68 16.90 13.61
C CYS A 256 0.70 16.08 14.47
N GLY A 257 0.97 15.93 15.78
CA GLY A 257 0.13 15.16 16.71
C GLY A 257 0.36 13.64 16.69
N ASP A 258 1.43 13.16 16.07
CA ASP A 258 1.82 11.74 16.13
C ASP A 258 2.46 11.39 17.48
N THR A 259 2.43 10.10 17.82
CA THR A 259 3.11 9.59 19.02
C THR A 259 4.54 9.15 18.72
N LEU A 260 5.43 9.18 19.73
CA LEU A 260 6.78 8.62 19.59
C LEU A 260 6.76 7.13 19.18
N LYS A 261 5.77 6.39 19.66
CA LYS A 261 5.55 4.99 19.28
C LYS A 261 5.21 4.86 17.79
N ALA A 262 4.31 5.72 17.27
CA ALA A 262 3.96 5.76 15.85
C ALA A 262 5.18 6.10 14.99
N TRP A 263 5.95 7.13 15.38
CA TRP A 263 7.20 7.49 14.70
C TRP A 263 8.20 6.33 14.67
N TRP A 264 8.41 5.66 15.81
CA TRP A 264 9.32 4.51 15.90
C TRP A 264 8.86 3.33 15.03
N ASN A 265 7.55 3.05 15.04
CA ASN A 265 6.94 2.04 14.16
C ASN A 265 7.11 2.39 12.68
N TRP A 266 7.02 3.68 12.31
CA TRP A 266 7.27 4.15 10.96
C TRP A 266 8.73 3.93 10.54
N GLN A 267 9.70 4.20 11.42
CA GLN A 267 11.12 3.90 11.16
C GLN A 267 11.32 2.41 10.90
N ARG A 268 10.75 1.55 11.75
CA ARG A 268 10.79 0.09 11.58
C ARG A 268 10.22 -0.33 10.24
N MET A 269 9.02 0.13 9.91
CA MET A 269 8.37 -0.19 8.63
C MET A 269 9.13 0.36 7.43
N SER A 270 9.81 1.51 7.56
CA SER A 270 10.68 2.03 6.52
C SER A 270 11.85 1.08 6.22
N VAL A 271 12.56 0.61 7.25
CA VAL A 271 13.66 -0.35 7.09
C VAL A 271 13.16 -1.65 6.45
N ILE A 272 12.10 -2.24 7.00
CA ILE A 272 11.54 -3.50 6.50
C ILE A 272 11.10 -3.38 5.04
N ARG A 273 10.38 -2.31 4.67
CA ARG A 273 9.90 -2.11 3.28
C ARG A 273 11.07 -1.94 2.30
N ARG A 274 12.11 -1.22 2.69
CA ARG A 274 13.30 -1.00 1.85
C ARG A 274 14.03 -2.31 1.55
N THR A 275 14.24 -3.16 2.56
CA THR A 275 14.99 -4.42 2.41
C THR A 275 14.18 -5.55 1.77
N THR A 276 12.86 -5.42 1.72
CA THR A 276 11.98 -6.42 1.12
C THR A 276 11.19 -5.85 -0.06
N SER A 277 10.03 -5.24 0.17
CA SER A 277 9.10 -4.78 -0.85
C SER A 277 9.75 -3.93 -1.95
N TYR A 278 10.58 -2.95 -1.56
CA TYR A 278 11.18 -2.01 -2.52
C TYR A 278 12.28 -2.70 -3.32
N PHE A 279 13.11 -3.53 -2.67
CA PHE A 279 14.13 -4.35 -3.33
C PHE A 279 13.51 -5.32 -4.35
N PHE A 280 12.49 -6.08 -3.95
CA PHE A 280 11.78 -6.98 -4.88
C PHE A 280 11.01 -6.22 -5.97
N GLY A 281 10.46 -5.05 -5.66
CA GLY A 281 9.85 -4.17 -6.64
C GLY A 281 10.86 -3.71 -7.70
N LEU A 282 12.06 -3.30 -7.27
CA LEU A 282 13.15 -2.90 -8.15
C LEU A 282 13.60 -4.06 -9.06
N ILE A 283 13.82 -5.26 -8.51
CA ILE A 283 14.20 -6.45 -9.30
C ILE A 283 13.13 -6.75 -10.36
N GLU A 284 11.85 -6.74 -9.98
CA GLU A 284 10.76 -7.01 -10.92
C GLU A 284 10.71 -5.96 -12.03
N ASN A 285 10.93 -4.68 -11.69
CA ASN A 285 11.00 -3.61 -12.67
C ASN A 285 12.17 -3.79 -13.66
N ILE A 286 13.36 -4.15 -13.17
CA ILE A 286 14.54 -4.40 -14.02
C ILE A 286 14.25 -5.59 -14.95
N ARG A 287 13.72 -6.70 -14.41
CA ARG A 287 13.33 -7.86 -15.21
C ARG A 287 12.32 -7.50 -16.29
N ARG A 288 11.35 -6.65 -15.96
CA ARG A 288 10.35 -6.17 -16.93
C ARG A 288 10.96 -5.28 -18.01
N GLN A 289 11.87 -4.35 -17.65
CA GLN A 289 12.59 -3.53 -18.64
C GLN A 289 13.44 -4.38 -19.60
N LEU A 290 13.96 -5.52 -19.13
CA LEU A 290 14.67 -6.51 -19.94
C LEU A 290 13.73 -7.45 -20.72
N GLY A 291 12.41 -7.29 -20.63
CA GLY A 291 11.42 -8.13 -21.31
C GLY A 291 11.26 -9.55 -20.71
N LEU A 292 11.78 -9.80 -19.50
CA LEU A 292 11.84 -11.12 -18.86
C LEU A 292 10.62 -11.48 -18.01
N SER A 293 9.67 -10.56 -17.81
CA SER A 293 8.45 -10.84 -17.04
C SER A 293 7.21 -10.12 -17.56
N LYS A 294 6.06 -10.80 -17.45
CA LYS A 294 4.72 -10.20 -17.60
C LYS A 294 4.17 -9.90 -16.20
N THR A 295 3.55 -8.74 -16.02
CA THR A 295 2.97 -8.30 -14.75
C THR A 295 1.90 -9.28 -14.28
N LYS A 296 2.16 -10.02 -13.20
CA LYS A 296 1.13 -10.78 -12.48
C LYS A 296 0.74 -10.01 -11.23
N PHE A 297 -0.50 -9.52 -11.20
CA PHE A 297 -1.07 -8.87 -10.03
C PHE A 297 -1.33 -9.92 -8.95
N ALA A 298 -0.49 -9.96 -7.91
CA ALA A 298 -0.69 -10.86 -6.77
C ALA A 298 -1.77 -10.28 -5.87
N ILE A 299 -2.97 -10.86 -5.83
CA ILE A 299 -4.09 -10.40 -4.97
C ILE A 299 -3.76 -10.71 -3.50
N THR A 300 -4.07 -9.76 -2.62
CA THR A 300 -3.89 -9.87 -1.16
C THR A 300 -5.25 -10.06 -0.51
N ALA A 301 -5.52 -11.25 0.02
CA ALA A 301 -6.71 -11.48 0.84
C ALA A 301 -6.47 -10.88 2.23
N LYS A 302 -7.37 -10.01 2.68
CA LYS A 302 -7.35 -9.41 4.03
C LYS A 302 -8.22 -10.21 5.02
N VAL A 303 -8.28 -11.53 4.84
CA VAL A 303 -9.03 -12.43 5.74
C VAL A 303 -8.19 -12.64 7.00
N VAL A 304 -8.79 -12.41 8.16
CA VAL A 304 -8.09 -12.39 9.45
C VAL A 304 -8.68 -13.48 10.33
N THR A 305 -7.82 -14.32 10.91
CA THR A 305 -8.24 -15.25 11.96
C THR A 305 -8.35 -14.50 13.29
N GLU A 306 -9.21 -14.97 14.20
CA GLU A 306 -9.44 -14.32 15.49
C GLU A 306 -8.14 -14.11 16.28
N ASP A 307 -7.21 -15.06 16.22
CA ASP A 307 -5.91 -14.93 16.89
C ASP A 307 -5.01 -13.85 16.28
N VAL A 308 -5.07 -13.64 14.96
CA VAL A 308 -4.35 -12.55 14.28
C VAL A 308 -5.00 -11.20 14.63
N SER A 309 -6.34 -11.14 14.67
CA SER A 309 -7.07 -9.91 15.04
C SER A 309 -6.70 -9.46 16.45
N LYS A 310 -6.70 -10.38 17.41
CA LYS A 310 -6.32 -10.10 18.80
C LYS A 310 -4.91 -9.53 18.91
N ARG A 311 -3.96 -10.05 18.12
CA ARG A 311 -2.59 -9.52 18.10
C ARG A 311 -2.52 -8.12 17.50
N TYR A 312 -3.27 -7.89 16.43
CA TYR A 312 -3.37 -6.57 15.81
C TYR A 312 -3.93 -5.52 16.79
N GLU A 313 -5.00 -5.84 17.51
CA GLU A 313 -5.59 -4.97 18.55
C GLU A 313 -4.63 -4.69 19.71
N GLN A 314 -3.76 -5.65 20.05
CA GLN A 314 -2.71 -5.50 21.06
C GLN A 314 -1.46 -4.79 20.53
N GLU A 315 -1.47 -4.31 19.28
CA GLU A 315 -0.34 -3.69 18.59
C GLU A 315 0.91 -4.61 18.53
N VAL A 316 0.69 -5.93 18.51
CA VAL A 316 1.73 -6.95 18.38
C VAL A 316 1.87 -7.32 16.91
N MET A 317 3.08 -7.13 16.38
CA MET A 317 3.36 -7.42 14.97
C MET A 317 3.21 -8.92 14.66
N ASP A 318 2.40 -9.22 13.65
CA ASP A 318 2.29 -10.55 13.06
C ASP A 318 3.05 -10.59 11.72
N PHE A 319 3.87 -11.61 11.55
CA PHE A 319 4.75 -11.77 10.39
C PHE A 319 4.11 -12.56 9.24
N GLY A 320 2.88 -13.05 9.42
CA GLY A 320 2.12 -13.80 8.43
C GLY A 320 2.74 -15.15 8.05
N SER A 321 2.56 -15.56 6.80
CA SER A 321 2.94 -16.88 6.28
C SER A 321 4.20 -16.88 5.41
N SER A 322 4.57 -15.73 4.83
CA SER A 322 5.71 -15.63 3.91
C SER A 322 7.03 -16.04 4.57
N THR A 323 7.64 -17.10 4.05
CA THR A 323 8.92 -17.63 4.56
C THR A 323 10.12 -16.86 4.02
N ILE A 324 10.08 -16.43 2.76
CA ILE A 324 11.22 -15.76 2.09
C ILE A 324 11.45 -14.36 2.66
N MET A 325 10.41 -13.51 2.65
CA MET A 325 10.54 -12.13 3.16
C MET A 325 10.93 -12.12 4.62
N PHE A 326 10.32 -13.00 5.42
CA PHE A 326 10.68 -13.13 6.84
C PHE A 326 12.13 -13.59 7.02
N THR A 327 12.61 -14.57 6.24
CA THR A 327 14.01 -15.04 6.32
C THR A 327 15.00 -13.91 6.02
N ILE A 328 14.73 -13.07 5.02
CA ILE A 328 15.58 -11.90 4.70
C ILE A 328 15.64 -10.95 5.90
N ILE A 329 14.48 -10.56 6.45
CA ILE A 329 14.44 -9.61 7.55
C ILE A 329 15.08 -10.20 8.82
N ALA A 330 14.83 -11.48 9.10
CA ALA A 330 15.42 -12.20 10.22
C ALA A 330 16.95 -12.31 10.10
N THR A 331 17.46 -12.61 8.91
CA THR A 331 18.91 -12.68 8.63
C THR A 331 19.55 -11.32 8.86
N LEU A 332 18.94 -10.24 8.37
CA LEU A 332 19.43 -8.87 8.58
C LEU A 332 19.38 -8.44 10.05
N ALA A 333 18.31 -8.79 10.78
CA ALA A 333 18.23 -8.54 12.21
C ALA A 333 19.37 -9.26 12.96
N LEU A 334 19.58 -10.55 12.69
CA LEU A 334 20.66 -11.32 13.31
C LEU A 334 22.04 -10.77 12.95
N LEU A 335 22.25 -10.31 11.71
CA LEU A 335 23.49 -9.67 11.30
C LEU A 335 23.78 -8.41 12.13
N ASN A 336 22.79 -7.54 12.34
CA ASN A 336 22.93 -6.37 13.20
C ASN A 336 23.22 -6.75 14.66
N LEU A 337 22.60 -7.82 15.17
CA LEU A 337 22.88 -8.32 16.51
C LEU A 337 24.31 -8.86 16.64
N PHE A 338 24.79 -9.62 15.65
CA PHE A 338 26.17 -10.12 15.63
C PHE A 338 27.19 -9.00 15.52
N SER A 339 26.88 -7.97 14.73
CA SER A 339 27.66 -6.73 14.61
C SER A 339 27.83 -6.05 15.96
N LEU A 340 26.72 -5.84 16.69
CA LEU A 340 26.73 -5.22 18.01
C LEU A 340 27.56 -6.01 19.02
N ILE A 341 27.38 -7.35 19.07
CA ILE A 341 28.14 -8.23 19.98
C ILE A 341 29.64 -8.16 19.67
N ARG A 342 30.01 -8.16 18.39
CA ARG A 342 31.41 -8.05 17.97
C ARG A 342 31.98 -6.67 18.31
N GLY A 343 31.23 -5.59 18.10
CA GLY A 343 31.62 -4.23 18.45
C GLY A 343 31.91 -4.08 19.94
N ILE A 344 31.02 -4.61 20.79
CA ILE A 344 31.22 -4.63 22.25
C ILE A 344 32.47 -5.45 22.61
N LYS A 345 32.63 -6.64 22.04
CA LYS A 345 33.82 -7.49 22.30
C LYS A 345 35.11 -6.78 21.91
N LYS A 346 35.13 -6.06 20.77
CA LYS A 346 36.29 -5.30 20.32
C LYS A 346 36.67 -4.21 21.31
N ILE A 347 35.71 -3.44 21.83
CA ILE A 347 35.98 -2.38 22.81
C ILE A 347 36.48 -2.95 24.14
N VAL A 348 35.99 -4.11 24.55
CA VAL A 348 36.46 -4.79 25.77
C VAL A 348 37.91 -5.30 25.60
N GLN A 349 38.31 -5.66 24.38
CA GLN A 349 39.63 -6.23 24.08
C GLN A 349 40.68 -5.16 23.72
N ASP A 350 40.32 -4.14 22.95
CA ASP A 350 41.20 -3.07 22.48
C ASP A 350 41.02 -1.84 23.39
N LEU A 351 41.78 -1.79 24.49
CA LEU A 351 41.81 -0.71 25.48
C LEU A 351 42.68 0.51 25.04
N GLU A 352 42.89 0.70 23.74
CA GLU A 352 43.61 1.86 23.20
C GLU A 352 42.62 2.99 22.86
N PHE A 353 42.66 4.05 23.66
CA PHE A 353 41.67 5.14 23.70
C PHE A 353 41.53 5.98 22.42
N ASN A 354 42.41 5.80 21.42
CA ASN A 354 42.48 6.66 20.24
C ASN A 354 41.40 6.39 19.17
N ALA A 355 40.70 5.25 19.22
CA ALA A 355 39.64 4.88 18.26
C ALA A 355 38.21 4.93 18.84
N LEU A 356 38.05 5.34 20.10
CA LEU A 356 36.77 5.26 20.82
C LEU A 356 35.68 6.15 20.20
N ASP A 357 35.99 7.37 19.78
CA ASP A 357 34.98 8.32 19.30
C ASP A 357 34.22 7.83 18.06
N GLN A 358 34.94 7.19 17.12
CA GLN A 358 34.31 6.61 15.93
C GLN A 358 33.54 5.31 16.25
N LEU A 359 34.05 4.51 17.19
CA LEU A 359 33.42 3.26 17.61
C LEU A 359 32.12 3.49 18.41
N ILE A 360 32.04 4.57 19.21
CA ILE A 360 30.86 4.90 20.01
C ILE A 360 29.66 5.23 19.12
N ILE A 361 29.85 6.04 18.08
CA ILE A 361 28.78 6.40 17.14
C ILE A 361 28.26 5.14 16.42
N GLN A 362 29.16 4.27 15.97
CA GLN A 362 28.81 3.01 15.32
C GLN A 362 28.05 2.08 16.26
N LEU A 363 28.47 1.94 17.51
CA LEU A 363 27.74 1.16 18.51
C LEU A 363 26.34 1.69 18.77
N ILE A 364 26.17 3.01 18.87
CA ILE A 364 24.86 3.62 19.09
C ILE A 364 23.93 3.30 17.91
N LEU A 365 24.45 3.37 16.69
CA LEU A 365 23.68 3.07 15.49
C LEU A 365 23.32 1.58 15.38
N ASP A 366 24.26 0.68 15.68
CA ASP A 366 24.01 -0.76 15.75
C ASP A 366 22.98 -1.09 16.83
N LEU A 367 23.06 -0.45 17.99
CA LEU A 367 22.08 -0.59 19.07
C LEU A 367 20.69 -0.13 18.59
N LEU A 368 20.58 1.02 17.92
CA LEU A 368 19.31 1.50 17.37
C LEU A 368 18.72 0.53 16.33
N LEU A 369 19.56 -0.06 15.47
CA LEU A 369 19.14 -1.07 14.50
C LEU A 369 18.65 -2.36 15.16
N VAL A 370 19.32 -2.80 16.23
CA VAL A 370 18.86 -3.93 17.06
C VAL A 370 17.51 -3.59 17.72
N MET A 371 17.37 -2.39 18.30
CA MET A 371 16.14 -1.94 18.94
C MET A 371 14.95 -1.84 17.95
N ILE A 372 15.19 -1.39 16.72
CA ILE A 372 14.18 -1.37 15.65
C ILE A 372 13.64 -2.78 15.37
N ASN A 373 14.51 -3.80 15.43
CA ASN A 373 14.20 -5.19 15.10
C ASN A 373 13.71 -6.03 16.29
N ILE A 374 13.42 -5.44 17.46
CA ILE A 374 12.88 -6.17 18.63
C ILE A 374 11.73 -7.14 18.29
N PRO A 375 10.71 -6.75 17.49
CA PRO A 375 9.63 -7.68 17.15
C PRO A 375 10.10 -8.95 16.43
N MET A 376 11.20 -8.87 15.66
CA MET A 376 11.79 -10.05 15.00
C MET A 376 12.37 -11.02 16.03
N TYR A 377 13.15 -10.51 16.98
CA TYR A 377 13.72 -11.34 18.04
C TYR A 377 12.64 -11.95 18.92
N GLN A 378 11.58 -11.20 19.21
CA GLN A 378 10.41 -11.73 19.91
C GLN A 378 9.79 -12.90 19.16
N ALA A 379 9.57 -12.79 17.84
CA ALA A 379 9.00 -13.86 17.03
C ALA A 379 9.91 -15.08 16.84
N LEU A 380 11.24 -14.88 16.86
CA LEU A 380 12.23 -15.96 16.71
C LEU A 380 12.49 -16.71 18.01
N PHE A 381 12.60 -15.99 19.14
CA PHE A 381 13.16 -16.54 20.38
C PHE A 381 12.18 -16.59 21.56
N ILE A 382 11.31 -15.59 21.71
CA ILE A 382 10.61 -15.33 22.98
C ILE A 382 9.15 -15.80 22.95
N ARG A 383 8.45 -15.60 21.83
CA ARG A 383 7.01 -15.83 21.72
C ARG A 383 6.65 -17.31 21.88
N ASN A 384 5.52 -17.55 22.54
CA ASN A 384 4.93 -18.88 22.73
C ASN A 384 3.53 -19.01 22.11
N ASP A 385 3.06 -17.97 21.40
CA ASP A 385 1.79 -17.96 20.70
C ASP A 385 1.94 -18.41 19.23
N LYS A 386 0.82 -18.44 18.49
CA LYS A 386 0.79 -18.82 17.06
C LYS A 386 1.60 -17.88 16.15
N GLY A 387 2.03 -16.72 16.64
CA GLY A 387 2.93 -15.82 15.91
C GLY A 387 4.42 -16.15 16.04
N ARG A 388 4.79 -17.15 16.87
CA ARG A 388 6.15 -17.69 16.92
C ARG A 388 6.52 -18.32 15.59
N LYS A 389 7.72 -18.02 15.09
CA LYS A 389 8.20 -18.57 13.83
C LYS A 389 8.92 -19.92 14.01
N PRO A 390 8.83 -20.84 13.01
CA PRO A 390 9.48 -22.14 13.09
C PRO A 390 11.00 -22.03 13.28
N SER A 391 11.56 -22.91 14.13
CA SER A 391 13.00 -22.99 14.38
C SER A 391 13.84 -23.26 13.13
N SER A 392 13.24 -23.87 12.09
CA SER A 392 13.90 -24.07 10.80
C SER A 392 14.27 -22.74 10.11
N ILE A 393 13.45 -21.70 10.26
CA ILE A 393 13.75 -20.37 9.69
C ILE A 393 14.83 -19.68 10.53
N LEU A 394 14.79 -19.84 11.85
CA LEU A 394 15.83 -19.35 12.74
C LEU A 394 17.19 -19.95 12.36
N PHE A 395 17.27 -21.27 12.21
CA PHE A 395 18.51 -21.95 11.84
C PHE A 395 19.04 -21.45 10.48
N LYS A 396 18.18 -21.36 9.46
CA LYS A 396 18.57 -20.80 8.14
C LYS A 396 19.11 -19.37 8.26
N SER A 397 18.44 -18.53 9.04
CA SER A 397 18.82 -17.12 9.20
C SER A 397 20.14 -16.97 9.96
N ILE A 398 20.38 -17.81 10.97
CA ILE A 398 21.67 -17.87 11.70
C ILE A 398 22.78 -18.30 10.75
N VAL A 399 22.58 -19.37 9.96
CA VAL A 399 23.60 -19.85 9.01
C VAL A 399 23.93 -18.75 7.99
N LEU A 400 22.93 -18.10 7.40
CA LEU A 400 23.14 -17.02 6.43
C LEU A 400 23.85 -15.81 7.05
N ALA A 401 23.44 -15.38 8.25
CA ALA A 401 24.07 -14.26 8.94
C ALA A 401 25.52 -14.57 9.34
N SER A 402 25.79 -15.79 9.85
CA SER A 402 27.14 -16.23 10.19
C SER A 402 28.04 -16.32 8.97
N LEU A 403 27.54 -16.86 7.84
CA LEU A 403 28.29 -16.89 6.58
C LEU A 403 28.63 -15.48 6.10
N ALA A 404 27.69 -14.54 6.18
CA ALA A 404 27.92 -13.14 5.84
C ALA A 404 29.00 -12.50 6.74
N CYS A 405 29.02 -12.80 8.04
CA CYS A 405 30.06 -12.34 8.97
C CYS A 405 31.45 -12.96 8.71
N LEU A 406 31.50 -14.14 8.07
CA LEU A 406 32.72 -14.91 7.82
C LEU A 406 33.34 -14.67 6.44
N MET A 407 32.61 -14.06 5.50
CA MET A 407 33.17 -13.76 4.18
C MET A 407 34.32 -12.75 4.34
N PRO A 408 35.55 -13.09 3.88
CA PRO A 408 36.67 -12.16 3.90
C PRO A 408 36.38 -11.00 2.95
N ILE A 409 36.60 -9.78 3.43
CA ILE A 409 36.56 -8.56 2.63
C ILE A 409 37.76 -8.62 1.69
N ILE A 410 37.51 -8.78 0.39
CA ILE A 410 38.54 -8.78 -0.67
C ILE A 410 38.87 -7.35 -1.06
#